data_AF-A0A1V6TC06-F1
#
_entry.id   AF-A0A1V6TC06-F1
#
_cell.length_a   1.000
_cell.length_b   1.000
_cell.length_c   1.000
_cell.angle_alpha   90.00
_cell.angle_beta   90.00
_cell.angle_gamma   90.00
#
_symmetry.space_group_name_H-M   'P 1'
#
loop_
_entity.id
_entity.type
_entity.pdbx_description
1 polymer ?
#
loop_
_entity_poly.entity_id
_entity_poly.type
_entity_poly.pdbx_seq_one_letter_code
_entity_poly.pdbx_strand_id
1 'polypeptide(L)'
;MRVSALAFAAVLSLVSAKKINMHCKFAEDDTGMIQQPYCCRDMAPAQGNSKANEALDCDQLKVPQLCEDQSRPACCYTIGPKKICTGHVIFQDAADV
;
A
#
# COMPACT_ATOMS: atom_id res chain seq x y z
N MET A 1 -13.83 10.67 62.60
CA MET A 1 -14.25 10.46 61.20
C MET A 1 -12.99 10.27 60.36
N ARG A 2 -12.78 9.09 59.78
CA ARG A 2 -11.59 8.79 58.96
C ARG A 2 -11.96 9.04 57.50
N VAL A 3 -11.34 10.04 56.87
CA VAL A 3 -11.55 10.34 55.46
C VAL A 3 -10.49 9.55 54.68
N SER A 4 -10.89 8.43 54.10
CA SER A 4 -10.03 7.64 53.21
C SER A 4 -9.95 8.36 51.86
N ALA A 5 -8.79 8.95 51.55
CA ALA A 5 -8.51 9.54 50.25
C ALA A 5 -8.30 8.42 49.22
N LEU A 6 -9.25 8.25 48.30
CA LEU A 6 -9.10 7.41 47.12
C LEU A 6 -8.35 8.19 46.04
N ALA A 7 -7.07 7.87 45.83
CA ALA A 7 -6.29 8.38 44.71
C ALA A 7 -6.62 7.58 43.44
N PHE A 8 -7.35 8.18 42.51
CA PHE A 8 -7.54 7.65 41.16
C PHE A 8 -6.33 8.00 40.29
N ALA A 9 -5.39 7.05 40.13
CA ALA A 9 -4.33 7.15 39.14
C ALA A 9 -4.89 6.77 37.77
N ALA A 10 -5.23 7.76 36.95
CA ALA A 10 -5.63 7.54 35.56
C ALA A 10 -4.38 7.22 34.72
N VAL A 11 -4.19 5.95 34.38
CA VAL A 11 -3.12 5.51 33.49
C VAL A 11 -3.57 5.80 32.05
N LEU A 12 -3.05 6.88 31.45
CA LEU A 12 -3.25 7.19 30.04
C LEU A 12 -2.39 6.23 29.20
N SER A 13 -2.98 5.13 28.75
CA SER A 13 -2.36 4.27 27.75
C SER A 13 -2.29 5.02 26.42
N LEU A 14 -1.12 5.56 26.06
CA LEU A 14 -0.87 6.08 24.71
C LEU A 14 -0.83 4.89 23.74
N VAL A 15 -1.95 4.59 23.08
CA VAL A 15 -1.92 3.79 21.85
C VAL A 15 -1.19 4.61 20.80
N SER A 16 0.08 4.29 20.55
CA SER A 16 0.81 4.82 19.40
C SER A 16 0.15 4.26 18.13
N ALA A 17 -0.52 5.12 17.37
CA ALA A 17 -1.01 4.76 16.04
C ALA A 17 0.21 4.55 15.13
N LYS A 18 0.54 3.28 14.87
CA LYS A 18 1.63 2.91 13.98
C LYS A 18 1.30 3.40 12.57
N LYS A 19 1.98 4.45 12.12
CA LYS A 19 1.79 4.98 10.78
C LYS A 19 2.46 4.02 9.80
N ILE A 20 1.70 3.47 8.87
CA ILE A 20 2.20 2.61 7.79
C ILE A 20 2.35 3.46 6.53
N ASN A 21 3.42 3.27 5.78
CA ASN A 21 3.61 3.81 4.45
C ASN A 21 3.44 2.71 3.39
N MET A 22 2.98 3.10 2.21
CA MET A 22 3.02 2.27 1.01
C MET A 22 4.20 2.68 0.17
N HIS A 23 5.02 1.71 -0.21
CA HIS A 23 6.14 1.93 -1.11
C HIS A 23 6.04 1.04 -2.34
N CYS A 24 6.36 1.61 -3.50
CA CYS A 24 6.55 0.89 -4.75
C CYS A 24 7.99 1.05 -5.21
N LYS A 25 8.61 -0.08 -5.53
CA LYS A 25 9.90 -0.08 -6.24
C LYS A 25 9.74 0.47 -7.65
N PHE A 26 10.85 0.86 -8.26
CA PHE A 26 10.90 1.07 -9.70
C PHE A 26 10.43 -0.18 -10.45
N ALA A 27 9.96 0.03 -11.68
CA ALA A 27 9.45 -1.04 -12.52
C ALA A 27 10.47 -2.17 -12.68
N GLU A 28 10.04 -3.40 -12.39
CA GLU A 28 10.89 -4.60 -12.39
C GLU A 28 11.11 -5.17 -13.81
N ASP A 29 10.60 -4.47 -14.83
CA ASP A 29 10.68 -4.81 -16.25
C ASP A 29 11.78 -4.06 -17.02
N ASP A 30 12.77 -3.54 -16.30
CA ASP A 30 13.94 -2.79 -16.80
C ASP A 30 13.61 -1.45 -17.48
N THR A 31 12.36 -0.98 -17.42
CA THR A 31 11.98 0.33 -17.98
C THR A 31 12.43 1.51 -17.11
N GLY A 32 12.73 1.27 -15.82
CA GLY A 32 13.10 2.31 -14.86
C GLY A 32 11.92 3.24 -14.48
N MET A 33 10.70 2.87 -14.83
CA MET A 33 9.51 3.69 -14.58
C MET A 33 9.17 3.77 -13.10
N ILE A 34 8.75 4.96 -12.64
CA ILE A 34 8.22 5.16 -11.28
C ILE A 34 6.81 4.56 -11.23
N GLN A 35 6.58 3.71 -10.23
CA GLN A 35 5.31 3.04 -10.03
C GLN A 35 4.51 3.65 -8.88
N GLN A 36 3.20 3.51 -8.95
CA GLN A 36 2.26 3.91 -7.92
C GLN A 36 1.39 2.72 -7.50
N PRO A 37 0.84 2.74 -6.28
CA PRO A 37 -0.01 1.66 -5.79
C PRO A 37 -1.40 1.70 -6.46
N TYR A 38 -1.84 0.55 -6.98
CA TYR A 38 -3.16 0.36 -7.58
C TYR A 38 -3.79 -0.96 -7.13
N CYS A 39 -5.11 -0.95 -7.02
CA CYS A 39 -5.92 -2.16 -7.05
C CYS A 39 -6.44 -2.35 -8.47
N CYS A 40 -5.98 -3.39 -9.15
CA CYS A 40 -6.33 -3.68 -10.53
C CYS A 40 -7.14 -4.96 -10.62
N ARG A 41 -8.16 -4.96 -11.48
CA ARG A 41 -8.93 -6.15 -11.85
C ARG A 41 -8.46 -6.70 -13.19
N ASP A 42 -8.68 -7.99 -13.40
CA ASP A 42 -8.47 -8.67 -14.69
C ASP A 42 -7.07 -8.45 -15.30
N MET A 43 -6.03 -8.44 -14.45
CA MET A 43 -4.64 -8.33 -14.89
C MET A 43 -4.29 -9.47 -15.85
N ALA A 44 -3.77 -9.12 -17.02
CA ALA A 44 -3.30 -10.05 -18.03
C ALA A 44 -1.81 -9.82 -18.34
N PRO A 45 -1.06 -10.81 -18.85
CA PRO A 45 0.32 -10.59 -19.25
C PRO A 45 0.45 -9.47 -20.29
N ALA A 46 1.42 -8.56 -20.11
CA ALA A 46 1.68 -7.48 -21.05
C ALA A 46 2.28 -8.02 -22.34
N GLN A 47 1.76 -7.58 -23.49
CA GLN A 47 2.25 -8.05 -24.78
C GLN A 47 3.69 -7.59 -25.02
N GLY A 48 4.59 -8.55 -25.28
CA GLY A 48 6.01 -8.26 -25.53
C GLY A 48 6.83 -7.96 -24.28
N ASN A 49 6.26 -8.09 -23.08
CA ASN A 49 6.95 -7.89 -21.81
C ASN A 49 6.58 -9.01 -20.83
N SER A 50 7.45 -10.02 -20.70
CA SER A 50 7.23 -11.17 -19.82
C SER A 50 7.36 -10.87 -18.33
N LYS A 51 7.79 -9.65 -17.98
CA LYS A 51 8.00 -9.20 -16.60
C LYS A 51 6.86 -8.30 -16.10
N ALA A 52 5.85 -8.03 -16.93
CA ALA A 52 4.76 -7.13 -16.60
C ALA A 52 3.39 -7.74 -16.89
N ASN A 53 2.42 -7.34 -16.09
CA ASN A 53 1.01 -7.51 -16.39
C ASN A 53 0.42 -6.15 -16.77
N GLU A 54 -0.66 -6.15 -17.55
CA GLU A 54 -1.44 -4.99 -17.90
C GLU A 54 -2.89 -5.13 -17.43
N ALA A 55 -3.49 -4.01 -17.04
CA ALA A 55 -4.90 -3.89 -16.72
C ALA A 55 -5.45 -2.53 -17.17
N LEU A 56 -6.74 -2.47 -17.45
CA LEU A 56 -7.46 -1.24 -17.80
C LEU A 56 -8.25 -0.68 -16.63
N ASP A 57 -8.72 -1.56 -15.75
CA ASP A 57 -9.57 -1.22 -14.62
C ASP A 57 -8.76 -1.27 -13.32
N CYS A 58 -8.33 -0.09 -12.89
CA CYS A 58 -7.47 0.05 -11.73
C CYS A 58 -7.79 1.31 -10.92
N ASP A 59 -7.98 1.12 -9.62
CA ASP A 59 -8.16 2.21 -8.67
C ASP A 59 -6.84 2.56 -8.01
N GLN A 60 -6.45 3.83 -8.10
CA GLN A 60 -5.22 4.29 -7.45
C GLN A 60 -5.43 4.39 -5.95
N LEU A 61 -4.54 3.76 -5.18
CA LEU A 61 -4.55 3.90 -3.73
C LEU A 61 -3.77 5.14 -3.30
N LYS A 62 -4.37 5.91 -2.39
CA LYS A 62 -3.73 7.09 -1.77
C LYS A 62 -3.35 6.85 -0.31
N VAL A 63 -3.92 5.82 0.30
CA VAL A 63 -3.70 5.45 1.70
C VAL A 63 -3.37 3.95 1.82
N PRO A 64 -2.59 3.53 2.82
CA PRO A 64 -2.28 2.12 3.04
C PRO A 64 -3.54 1.30 3.31
N GLN A 65 -3.86 0.40 2.39
CA GLN A 65 -4.95 -0.56 2.52
C GLN A 65 -4.78 -1.74 1.55
N LEU A 66 -5.48 -2.85 1.82
CA LEU A 66 -5.67 -3.93 0.85
C LEU A 66 -6.74 -3.55 -0.18
N CYS A 67 -6.79 -4.29 -1.28
CA CYS A 67 -7.87 -4.18 -2.26
C CYS A 67 -9.19 -4.76 -1.71
N GLU A 68 -10.31 -4.47 -2.37
CA GLU A 68 -11.65 -4.93 -1.92
C GLU A 68 -11.75 -6.46 -1.83
N ASP A 69 -11.02 -7.16 -2.69
CA ASP A 69 -10.89 -8.62 -2.70
C ASP A 69 -9.86 -9.17 -1.69
N GLN A 70 -9.38 -8.31 -0.78
CA GLN A 70 -8.30 -8.59 0.19
C GLN A 70 -6.94 -8.90 -0.46
N SER A 71 -6.78 -8.69 -1.77
CA SER A 71 -5.49 -8.86 -2.42
C SER A 71 -4.53 -7.73 -2.06
N ARG A 72 -3.24 -8.04 -2.15
CA ARG A 72 -2.19 -7.03 -1.98
C ARG A 72 -2.17 -6.12 -3.23
N PRO A 73 -2.22 -4.79 -3.08
CA PRO A 73 -2.19 -3.89 -4.22
C PRO A 73 -0.93 -4.07 -5.07
N ALA A 74 -1.10 -3.87 -6.38
CA ALA A 74 -0.02 -3.92 -7.35
C ALA A 74 0.70 -2.57 -7.43
N CYS A 75 1.99 -2.60 -7.77
CA CYS A 75 2.74 -1.43 -8.17
C CYS A 75 2.70 -1.34 -9.69
N CYS A 76 2.14 -0.23 -10.18
CA CYS A 76 1.93 -0.04 -11.62
C CYS A 76 2.30 1.37 -12.06
N TYR A 77 2.75 1.50 -13.29
CA TYR A 77 2.89 2.78 -14.00
C TYR A 77 1.90 2.83 -15.17
N THR A 78 1.76 3.98 -15.83
CA THR A 78 0.71 4.18 -16.85
C THR A 78 1.31 4.31 -18.25
N ILE A 79 0.78 3.54 -19.21
CA ILE A 79 1.03 3.71 -20.65
C ILE A 79 -0.33 3.84 -21.34
N GLY A 80 -0.65 5.05 -21.82
CA GLY A 80 -1.97 5.33 -22.41
C GLY A 80 -3.09 5.02 -21.40
N PRO A 81 -4.14 4.27 -21.77
CA PRO A 81 -5.20 3.88 -20.85
C PRO A 81 -4.81 2.70 -19.94
N LYS A 82 -3.70 2.01 -20.23
CA LYS A 82 -3.30 0.80 -19.52
C LYS A 82 -2.45 1.13 -18.29
N LYS A 83 -2.64 0.35 -17.22
CA LYS A 83 -1.70 0.24 -16.11
C LYS A 83 -0.81 -0.96 -16.35
N ILE A 84 0.50 -0.73 -16.29
CA ILE A 84 1.53 -1.76 -16.43
C ILE A 84 2.08 -2.03 -15.04
N CYS A 85 1.85 -3.23 -14.54
CA CYS A 85 2.11 -3.66 -13.18
C CYS A 85 3.26 -4.66 -13.18
N THR A 86 4.33 -4.35 -12.46
CA THR A 86 5.56 -5.18 -12.45
C THR A 86 5.90 -5.72 -11.07
N GLY A 87 5.15 -5.32 -10.04
CA GLY A 87 5.40 -5.73 -8.67
C GLY A 87 4.21 -5.47 -7.75
N HIS A 88 4.44 -5.58 -6.44
CA HIS A 88 3.42 -5.36 -5.42
C HIS A 88 3.86 -4.31 -4.41
N VAL A 89 2.87 -3.65 -3.80
CA VAL A 89 3.09 -2.66 -2.75
C VAL A 89 3.76 -3.30 -1.54
N ILE A 90 4.76 -2.61 -1.01
CA ILE A 90 5.41 -2.95 0.24
C ILE A 90 4.80 -2.04 1.32
N PHE A 91 4.16 -2.64 2.31
CA PHE A 91 3.73 -1.95 3.52
C PHE A 91 4.89 -1.93 4.49
N GLN A 92 5.33 -0.73 4.87
CA GLN A 92 6.43 -0.53 5.81
C GLN A 92 5.99 0.43 6.91
N ASP A 93 6.52 0.26 8.11
CA ASP A 93 6.30 1.24 9.15
C ASP A 93 6.96 2.56 8.77
N ALA A 94 6.26 3.66 9.00
CA ALA A 94 6.77 4.99 8.71
C ALA A 94 7.95 5.39 9.60
N ALA A 95 8.21 4.63 10.67
CA ALA A 95 9.38 4.80 11.52
C ALA A 95 10.65 4.12 10.94
N ASP A 96 10.49 3.25 9.95
CA ASP A 96 11.57 2.47 9.33
C ASP A 96 12.05 3.04 7.98
N VAL A 97 11.53 4.21 7.58
CA VAL A 97 11.90 4.97 6.37
C VAL A 97 12.77 6.16 6.76
#